data_AF-A3LXS3-F1
#
_entry.id   AF-A3LXS3-F1
#
_cell.length_a   1.000
_cell.length_b   1.000
_cell.length_c   1.000
_cell.angle_alpha   90.00
_cell.angle_beta   90.00
_cell.angle_gamma   90.00
#
_symmetry.space_group_name_H-M   'P 1'
#
loop_
_entity.id
_entity.type
_entity.pdbx_description
1 polymer ?
#
loop_
_entity_poly.entity_id
_entity_poly.type
_entity_poly.pdbx_seq_one_letter_code
_entity_poly.pdbx_strand_id
1 'polypeptide(L)'
;MAPRRTPSHSDSLSLSRCKRAVRPFISKVHSLYDLNQKYSSLLVHNFPLKEALSCFRPDSTAYSENEQSRKAYNEIKGDKRRKKADYIVPKSNIGIDSDNLDYSYEETDSEERASVSPIMQSTLLSRQVDAFVSPKDSFARLLSMKPFITVELYDSYVEVFQIFRNIVTSFISSNHPLDQNSSKIPRLSTLSSLKIGKMIALSTKSSFYKLNQALLFDPNTLPIYLKEVHNNLNDDIDYWFEVEPTIVIESYRLEFILGYFVHLVVFYSKSVLYCLMPVLIHWLFEQAQTDGPNSQVLFTIMNTMFSEYWSITSQDHSDIDCDTTVLLNGNDFRRTNTRSFWILFKIGYWSKFVHALGLQSNFSSSCNSSLILETMPVDDKINLEVINEIDSDLSERETLIHDIYGVIKANPQHPILNSVLVKLFTELLSETRSRVGRCTNIEDIEESLSDSYLQLNDFLNIWLGLSNESSLIFNSLYPGNELIFEATSMLLSFIKSKATRTHNRLVRLIDGPYSVDAEKVNQLVTDINTICKNSDMLMKCVDILRGYFLDNGKFTPYFPYSENEISRTILQILLCESCYASNRELNDFLLWLYERGELASLELAQSIFKRAYDDHDEFDDDDIEEIGCLLFP
;
A
#
# COMPACT_ATOMS: atom_id res chain seq x y z
N MET A 1 9.52 54.99 -14.90
CA MET A 1 8.79 53.75 -14.55
C MET A 1 7.32 53.98 -14.86
N ALA A 2 6.82 53.43 -15.96
CA ALA A 2 5.40 53.48 -16.28
C ALA A 2 4.65 52.44 -15.42
N PRO A 3 3.44 52.73 -14.92
CA PRO A 3 2.67 51.76 -14.18
C PRO A 3 2.29 50.61 -15.12
N ARG A 4 2.63 49.37 -14.74
CA ARG A 4 2.10 48.16 -15.38
C ARG A 4 0.58 48.25 -15.31
N ARG A 5 -0.08 48.22 -16.48
CA ARG A 5 -1.54 48.10 -16.58
C ARG A 5 -1.96 46.87 -15.77
N THR A 6 -2.84 47.08 -14.81
CA THR A 6 -3.58 46.01 -14.14
C THR A 6 -4.37 45.22 -15.20
N PRO A 7 -4.35 43.89 -15.19
CA PRO A 7 -5.22 43.11 -16.05
C PRO A 7 -6.68 43.44 -15.72
N SER A 8 -7.50 43.61 -16.75
CA SER A 8 -8.92 43.94 -16.62
C SER A 8 -9.66 42.84 -15.86
N HIS A 9 -10.26 43.19 -14.73
CA HIS A 9 -10.99 42.35 -13.76
C HIS A 9 -12.29 41.69 -14.27
N SER A 10 -12.53 41.54 -15.58
CA SER A 10 -13.86 41.18 -16.11
C SER A 10 -14.13 39.69 -16.32
N ASP A 11 -13.13 38.79 -16.29
CA ASP A 11 -13.34 37.36 -16.62
C ASP A 11 -12.97 36.39 -15.49
N SER A 12 -12.83 36.85 -14.25
CA SER A 12 -12.62 35.92 -13.13
C SER A 12 -13.87 35.07 -12.86
N LEU A 13 -13.70 33.75 -12.78
CA LEU A 13 -14.79 32.79 -12.57
C LEU A 13 -15.52 33.10 -11.25
N SER A 14 -16.81 33.49 -11.31
CA SER A 14 -17.55 33.86 -10.09
C SER A 14 -17.73 32.66 -9.15
N LEU A 15 -17.75 32.92 -7.83
CA LEU A 15 -17.98 31.87 -6.83
C LEU A 15 -19.29 31.11 -7.06
N SER A 16 -20.33 31.84 -7.48
CA SER A 16 -21.63 31.24 -7.83
C SER A 16 -21.53 30.24 -8.99
N ARG A 17 -20.63 30.48 -9.96
CA ARG A 17 -20.39 29.58 -11.10
C ARG A 17 -19.57 28.37 -10.65
N CYS A 18 -18.58 28.56 -9.79
CA CYS A 18 -17.83 27.49 -9.15
C CYS A 18 -18.73 26.53 -8.34
N LYS A 19 -19.53 27.06 -7.41
CA LYS A 19 -20.47 26.25 -6.60
C LYS A 19 -21.42 25.44 -7.48
N ARG A 20 -21.94 26.06 -8.54
CA ARG A 20 -22.82 25.38 -9.51
C ARG A 20 -22.09 24.28 -10.28
N ALA A 21 -20.81 24.47 -10.61
CA ALA A 21 -20.00 23.46 -11.27
C ALA A 21 -19.70 22.25 -10.36
N VAL A 22 -19.43 22.47 -9.08
CA VAL A 22 -19.05 21.40 -8.13
C VAL A 22 -20.27 20.68 -7.52
N ARG A 23 -21.44 21.33 -7.42
CA ARG A 23 -22.67 20.73 -6.85
C ARG A 23 -23.05 19.36 -7.42
N PRO A 24 -23.05 19.14 -8.76
CA PRO A 24 -23.36 17.84 -9.35
C PRO A 24 -22.44 16.73 -8.81
N PHE A 25 -21.15 17.03 -8.65
CA PHE A 25 -20.19 16.08 -8.11
C PHE A 25 -20.53 15.70 -6.65
N ILE A 26 -20.70 16.69 -5.78
CA ILE A 26 -21.04 16.44 -4.35
C ILE A 26 -22.35 15.66 -4.25
N SER A 27 -23.37 16.05 -5.02
CA SER A 27 -24.67 15.37 -5.03
C SER A 27 -24.54 13.90 -5.46
N LYS A 28 -23.78 13.61 -6.52
CA LYS A 28 -23.59 12.23 -7.00
C LYS A 28 -22.80 11.41 -5.98
N VAL A 29 -21.74 11.96 -5.41
CA VAL A 29 -20.96 11.27 -4.37
C VAL A 29 -21.83 11.00 -3.13
N HIS A 30 -22.61 11.96 -2.65
CA HIS A 30 -23.53 11.74 -1.52
C HIS A 30 -24.62 10.70 -1.84
N SER A 31 -25.10 10.64 -3.08
CA SER A 31 -26.02 9.58 -3.49
C SER A 31 -25.37 8.20 -3.47
N LEU A 32 -24.09 8.10 -3.85
CA LEU A 32 -23.31 6.86 -3.75
C LEU A 32 -23.09 6.44 -2.30
N TYR A 33 -22.82 7.38 -1.40
CA TYR A 33 -22.75 7.12 0.04
C TYR A 33 -24.05 6.58 0.60
N ASP A 34 -25.19 7.19 0.23
CA ASP A 34 -26.50 6.74 0.67
C ASP A 34 -26.83 5.34 0.14
N LEU A 35 -26.52 5.08 -1.13
CA LEU A 35 -26.67 3.75 -1.72
C LEU A 35 -25.81 2.73 -0.98
N ASN A 36 -24.55 3.06 -0.67
CA ASN A 36 -23.66 2.15 0.04
C ASN A 36 -24.13 1.85 1.47
N GLN A 37 -24.59 2.87 2.18
CA GLN A 37 -25.05 2.70 3.57
C GLN A 37 -26.31 1.82 3.62
N LYS A 38 -27.18 1.90 2.62
CA LYS A 38 -28.42 1.12 2.53
C LYS A 38 -28.21 -0.27 1.90
N TYR A 39 -27.29 -0.39 0.95
CA TYR A 39 -27.09 -1.55 0.10
C TYR A 39 -25.61 -1.79 -0.20
N SER A 40 -24.81 -2.09 0.82
CA SER A 40 -23.36 -2.30 0.69
C SER A 40 -22.97 -3.41 -0.29
N SER A 41 -23.83 -4.42 -0.48
CA SER A 41 -23.63 -5.50 -1.45
C SER A 41 -23.67 -5.03 -2.91
N LEU A 42 -24.23 -3.86 -3.20
CA LEU A 42 -24.30 -3.30 -4.55
C LEU A 42 -23.05 -2.51 -4.95
N LEU A 43 -22.12 -2.26 -4.03
CA LEU A 43 -20.90 -1.47 -4.30
C LEU A 43 -19.65 -2.23 -3.84
N VAL A 44 -19.56 -3.49 -4.25
CA VAL A 44 -18.45 -4.39 -3.89
C VAL A 44 -17.40 -4.42 -4.99
N HIS A 45 -16.13 -4.35 -4.57
CA HIS A 45 -14.99 -4.67 -5.42
C HIS A 45 -14.76 -6.19 -5.43
N ASN A 46 -15.07 -6.84 -6.55
CA ASN A 46 -14.89 -8.27 -6.75
C ASN A 46 -13.61 -8.50 -7.55
N PHE A 47 -12.46 -8.49 -6.87
CA PHE A 47 -11.20 -8.90 -7.47
C PHE A 47 -10.97 -10.40 -7.22
N PRO A 48 -11.07 -11.28 -8.22
CA PRO A 48 -10.79 -12.69 -8.02
C PRO A 48 -9.27 -12.92 -7.99
N LEU A 49 -8.69 -12.85 -6.79
CA LEU A 49 -7.25 -12.96 -6.57
C LEU A 49 -6.66 -14.28 -7.10
N LYS A 50 -7.31 -15.41 -6.81
CA LYS A 50 -6.89 -16.76 -7.26
C LYS A 50 -6.86 -16.90 -8.78
N GLU A 51 -7.88 -16.35 -9.45
CA GLU A 51 -8.02 -16.43 -10.91
C GLU A 51 -7.05 -15.46 -11.60
N ALA A 52 -6.88 -14.25 -11.05
CA ALA A 52 -5.94 -13.26 -11.56
C ALA A 52 -4.47 -13.73 -11.45
N LEU A 53 -4.08 -14.32 -10.32
CA LEU A 53 -2.71 -14.81 -10.13
C LEU A 53 -2.37 -16.05 -10.97
N SER A 54 -3.35 -16.91 -11.25
CA SER A 54 -3.16 -18.05 -12.17
C SER A 54 -2.75 -17.62 -13.59
N CYS A 55 -3.08 -16.38 -13.97
CA CYS A 55 -2.75 -15.79 -15.27
C CYS A 55 -1.43 -15.02 -15.28
N PHE A 56 -0.83 -14.74 -14.11
CA PHE A 56 0.36 -13.91 -13.91
C PHE A 56 1.59 -14.73 -13.49
N ARG A 57 1.74 -15.99 -13.96
CA ARG A 57 3.03 -16.67 -13.82
C ARG A 57 4.07 -15.91 -14.66
N PRO A 58 5.12 -15.32 -14.06
CA PRO A 58 6.26 -14.89 -14.83
C PRO A 58 6.94 -16.17 -15.34
N ASP A 59 6.85 -16.43 -16.63
CA ASP A 59 7.57 -17.54 -17.26
C ASP A 59 9.07 -17.40 -17.00
N SER A 60 9.60 -18.17 -16.06
CA SER A 60 11.04 -18.45 -15.94
C SER A 60 11.53 -19.43 -17.02
N THR A 61 10.71 -19.75 -18.02
CA THR A 61 11.06 -20.64 -19.14
C THR A 61 10.70 -20.05 -20.50
N ALA A 62 11.06 -18.78 -20.74
CA ALA A 62 10.92 -18.11 -22.04
C ALA A 62 11.84 -18.65 -23.16
N TYR A 63 12.32 -19.90 -23.09
CA TYR A 63 13.21 -20.48 -24.11
C TYR A 63 12.74 -21.78 -24.79
N SER A 64 11.57 -22.35 -24.47
CA SER A 64 11.18 -23.64 -25.07
C SER A 64 9.81 -23.73 -25.76
N GLU A 65 8.89 -22.76 -25.61
CA GLU A 65 7.51 -22.94 -26.13
C GLU A 65 7.24 -22.37 -27.53
N ASN A 66 8.25 -21.75 -28.17
CA ASN A 66 8.10 -21.16 -29.51
C ASN A 66 7.95 -22.17 -30.66
N GLU A 67 8.11 -23.48 -30.42
CA GLU A 67 7.94 -24.51 -31.47
C GLU A 67 6.60 -25.25 -31.45
N GLN A 68 5.91 -25.35 -30.31
CA GLN A 68 4.62 -26.06 -30.24
C GLN A 68 3.43 -25.16 -30.63
N SER A 69 3.45 -23.87 -30.25
CA SER A 69 2.41 -22.90 -30.63
C SER A 69 2.41 -22.58 -32.13
N ARG A 70 3.55 -22.72 -32.81
CA ARG A 70 3.65 -22.59 -34.28
C ARG A 70 3.06 -23.78 -35.05
N LYS A 71 3.01 -24.98 -34.46
CA LYS A 71 2.38 -26.14 -35.09
C LYS A 71 0.85 -26.06 -35.05
N ALA A 72 0.28 -25.61 -33.93
CA ALA A 72 -1.18 -25.43 -33.80
C ALA A 72 -1.75 -24.31 -34.72
N TYR A 73 -0.99 -23.24 -34.96
CA TYR A 73 -1.45 -22.14 -35.83
C TYR A 73 -1.42 -22.50 -37.33
N ASN A 74 -0.60 -23.48 -37.73
CA ASN A 74 -0.49 -23.91 -39.13
C ASN A 74 -1.52 -24.98 -39.53
N GLU A 75 -2.16 -25.66 -38.57
CA GLU A 75 -3.23 -26.63 -38.86
C GLU A 75 -4.62 -26.00 -39.05
N ILE A 76 -4.81 -24.74 -38.66
CA ILE A 76 -6.12 -24.05 -38.74
C ILE A 76 -6.31 -23.28 -40.06
N LYS A 77 -5.25 -23.06 -40.84
CA LYS A 77 -5.35 -22.40 -42.17
C LYS A 77 -5.33 -23.40 -43.33
N GLY A 78 -6.37 -24.23 -43.38
CA GLY A 78 -6.74 -25.00 -44.56
C GLY A 78 -7.85 -24.32 -45.37
N ASP A 79 -7.51 -23.95 -46.61
CA ASP A 79 -8.39 -23.79 -47.79
C ASP A 79 -9.69 -22.96 -47.69
N LYS A 80 -9.69 -21.74 -48.28
CA LYS A 80 -10.76 -21.32 -49.21
C LYS A 80 -10.24 -20.47 -50.38
N ARG A 81 -10.71 -20.88 -51.56
CA ARG A 81 -10.34 -20.49 -52.93
C ARG A 81 -10.69 -19.05 -53.31
N ARG A 82 -9.83 -18.49 -54.17
CA ARG A 82 -9.99 -17.26 -54.97
C ARG A 82 -11.27 -17.28 -55.83
N LYS A 83 -11.98 -16.14 -55.88
CA LYS A 83 -12.63 -15.63 -57.11
C LYS A 83 -12.51 -14.10 -57.16
N LYS A 84 -11.96 -13.61 -58.27
CA LYS A 84 -11.95 -12.21 -58.73
C LYS A 84 -13.34 -11.79 -59.20
N ALA A 85 -13.69 -10.52 -59.01
CA ALA A 85 -14.31 -9.68 -60.04
C ALA A 85 -14.20 -8.20 -59.64
N ASP A 86 -13.88 -7.38 -60.63
CA ASP A 86 -13.72 -5.92 -60.61
C ASP A 86 -15.04 -5.18 -60.27
N TYR A 87 -14.96 -3.91 -59.85
CA TYR A 87 -15.57 -2.74 -60.52
C TYR A 87 -15.47 -1.45 -59.66
N ILE A 88 -14.72 -0.47 -60.20
CA ILE A 88 -15.02 0.97 -60.37
C ILE A 88 -15.54 1.82 -59.18
N VAL A 89 -14.73 2.83 -58.83
CA VAL A 89 -15.05 4.04 -58.04
C VAL A 89 -15.96 4.98 -58.85
N PRO A 90 -16.78 5.86 -58.21
CA PRO A 90 -16.35 7.26 -58.20
C PRO A 90 -16.66 8.04 -56.90
N LYS A 91 -15.78 9.02 -56.67
CA LYS A 91 -15.82 10.09 -55.66
C LYS A 91 -17.11 10.91 -55.71
N SER A 92 -17.56 11.39 -54.53
CA SER A 92 -18.05 12.77 -54.40
C SER A 92 -17.86 13.28 -52.96
N ASN A 93 -17.48 14.56 -52.88
CA ASN A 93 -17.33 15.40 -51.68
C ASN A 93 -18.69 15.69 -51.02
N ILE A 94 -18.65 16.08 -49.74
CA ILE A 94 -19.54 16.93 -48.91
C ILE A 94 -19.39 16.32 -47.49
N GLY A 95 -18.96 16.98 -46.43
CA GLY A 95 -19.28 18.31 -45.91
C GLY A 95 -19.37 18.10 -44.40
N ILE A 96 -18.74 18.99 -43.64
CA ILE A 96 -18.74 19.02 -42.17
C ILE A 96 -20.19 19.10 -41.68
N ASP A 97 -20.55 18.28 -40.68
CA ASP A 97 -21.46 18.71 -39.61
C ASP A 97 -21.26 17.84 -38.36
N SER A 98 -21.16 18.55 -37.24
CA SER A 98 -21.19 18.06 -35.87
C SER A 98 -22.61 17.62 -35.48
N ASP A 99 -22.70 16.89 -34.36
CA ASP A 99 -23.92 16.52 -33.64
C ASP A 99 -24.65 15.29 -34.18
N ASN A 100 -24.25 14.11 -33.66
CA ASN A 100 -25.13 13.04 -33.16
C ASN A 100 -24.29 11.78 -32.90
N LEU A 101 -23.82 11.58 -31.66
CA LEU A 101 -23.43 10.26 -31.18
C LEU A 101 -24.62 9.69 -30.40
N ASP A 102 -25.56 9.16 -31.18
CA ASP A 102 -26.63 8.29 -30.74
C ASP A 102 -25.98 6.94 -30.39
N TYR A 103 -25.86 6.63 -29.09
CA TYR A 103 -25.28 5.37 -28.63
C TYR A 103 -26.32 4.27 -28.78
N SER A 104 -26.22 3.46 -29.85
CA SER A 104 -27.02 2.25 -29.98
C SER A 104 -26.59 1.24 -28.92
N TYR A 105 -27.49 0.96 -27.98
CA TYR A 105 -27.45 -0.22 -27.13
C TYR A 105 -27.51 -1.48 -28.02
N GLU A 106 -26.40 -2.19 -28.16
CA GLU A 106 -26.46 -3.61 -28.53
C GLU A 106 -26.59 -4.43 -27.23
N GLU A 107 -27.84 -4.63 -26.81
CA GLU A 107 -28.20 -5.78 -25.98
C GLU A 107 -27.86 -7.05 -26.77
N THR A 108 -26.78 -7.71 -26.38
CA THR A 108 -26.56 -9.11 -26.74
C THR A 108 -27.03 -9.98 -25.57
N ASP A 109 -28.35 -10.05 -25.42
CA ASP A 109 -28.99 -11.19 -24.77
C ASP A 109 -28.86 -12.38 -25.72
N SER A 110 -27.87 -13.21 -25.45
CA SER A 110 -27.71 -14.52 -26.08
C SER A 110 -27.30 -15.51 -25.00
N GLU A 111 -28.31 -16.00 -24.28
CA GLU A 111 -28.20 -17.24 -23.51
C GLU A 111 -27.96 -18.43 -24.46
N GLU A 112 -26.74 -18.57 -24.97
CA GLU A 112 -26.24 -19.86 -25.43
C GLU A 112 -25.22 -20.36 -24.41
N ARG A 113 -25.68 -21.22 -23.49
CA ARG A 113 -24.84 -22.08 -22.66
C ARG A 113 -24.13 -23.10 -23.55
N ALA A 114 -23.19 -22.65 -24.37
CA ALA A 114 -22.11 -23.49 -24.84
C ALA A 114 -21.16 -23.70 -23.65
N SER A 115 -20.92 -24.95 -23.28
CA SER A 115 -19.90 -25.32 -22.29
C SER A 115 -18.53 -24.92 -22.83
N VAL A 116 -18.13 -23.67 -22.57
CA VAL A 116 -16.79 -23.16 -22.89
C VAL A 116 -15.79 -24.02 -22.13
N SER A 117 -14.81 -24.57 -22.84
CA SER A 117 -13.79 -25.39 -22.21
C SER A 117 -13.04 -24.57 -21.16
N PRO A 118 -12.61 -25.18 -20.03
CA PRO A 118 -11.89 -24.47 -18.96
C PRO A 118 -10.66 -23.67 -19.46
N ILE A 119 -10.05 -24.15 -20.55
CA ILE A 119 -8.89 -23.53 -21.21
C ILE A 119 -9.28 -22.23 -21.95
N MET A 120 -10.45 -22.15 -22.57
CA MET A 120 -10.93 -20.90 -23.19
C MET A 120 -11.33 -19.86 -22.15
N GLN A 121 -11.88 -20.28 -21.00
CA GLN A 121 -12.22 -19.39 -19.90
C GLN A 121 -10.97 -18.77 -19.25
N SER A 122 -9.92 -19.56 -18.99
CA SER A 122 -8.66 -19.04 -18.45
C SER A 122 -7.96 -18.07 -19.40
N THR A 123 -8.00 -18.34 -20.71
CA THR A 123 -7.40 -17.47 -21.73
C THR A 123 -8.14 -16.13 -21.86
N LEU A 124 -9.47 -16.12 -21.71
CA LEU A 124 -10.28 -14.90 -21.72
C LEU A 124 -10.06 -14.06 -20.46
N LEU A 125 -9.98 -14.71 -19.29
CA LEU A 125 -9.67 -14.04 -18.02
C LEU A 125 -8.27 -13.42 -18.04
N SER A 126 -7.25 -14.15 -18.52
CA SER A 126 -5.89 -13.62 -18.69
C SER A 126 -5.87 -12.34 -19.52
N ARG A 127 -6.55 -12.31 -20.67
CA ARG A 127 -6.65 -11.11 -21.51
C ARG A 127 -7.38 -9.95 -20.83
N GLN A 128 -8.40 -10.24 -20.03
CA GLN A 128 -9.12 -9.22 -19.26
C GLN A 128 -8.23 -8.61 -18.17
N VAL A 129 -7.46 -9.43 -17.45
CA VAL A 129 -6.54 -8.93 -16.43
C VAL A 129 -5.38 -8.15 -17.06
N ASP A 130 -4.84 -8.59 -18.21
CA ASP A 130 -3.81 -7.83 -18.93
C ASP A 130 -4.30 -6.45 -19.39
N ALA A 131 -5.54 -6.37 -19.89
CA ALA A 131 -6.18 -5.12 -20.25
C ALA A 131 -6.45 -4.22 -19.04
N PHE A 132 -6.65 -4.81 -17.85
CA PHE A 132 -6.82 -4.10 -16.60
C PHE A 132 -5.50 -3.55 -16.02
N VAL A 133 -4.42 -4.35 -16.06
CA VAL A 133 -3.10 -3.98 -15.52
C VAL A 133 -2.37 -2.99 -16.44
N SER A 134 -2.55 -3.12 -17.76
CA SER A 134 -1.91 -2.25 -18.77
C SER A 134 -2.93 -1.66 -19.76
N PRO A 135 -3.86 -0.80 -19.31
CA PRO A 135 -4.80 -0.15 -20.19
C PRO A 135 -4.09 0.93 -21.02
N LYS A 136 -4.54 1.11 -22.27
CA LYS A 136 -3.94 2.06 -23.21
C LYS A 136 -4.27 3.52 -22.87
N ASP A 137 -5.48 3.77 -22.40
CA ASP A 137 -5.98 5.10 -22.09
C ASP A 137 -6.91 5.07 -20.86
N SER A 138 -7.38 6.24 -20.42
CA SER A 138 -8.25 6.43 -19.26
C SER A 138 -9.62 5.77 -19.46
N PHE A 139 -10.18 5.78 -20.68
CA PHE A 139 -11.45 5.12 -20.98
C PHE A 139 -11.33 3.59 -20.96
N ALA A 140 -10.24 3.05 -21.51
CA ALA A 140 -9.92 1.63 -21.47
C ALA A 140 -9.67 1.18 -20.03
N ARG A 141 -9.04 2.03 -19.19
CA ARG A 141 -8.88 1.78 -17.75
C ARG A 141 -10.23 1.72 -17.03
N LEU A 142 -11.15 2.64 -17.36
CA LEU A 142 -12.50 2.61 -16.80
C LEU A 142 -13.24 1.35 -17.26
N LEU A 143 -13.24 1.06 -18.57
CA LEU A 143 -13.92 -0.10 -19.14
C LEU A 143 -13.39 -1.43 -18.59
N SER A 144 -12.08 -1.55 -18.38
CA SER A 144 -11.47 -2.76 -17.83
C SER A 144 -11.81 -3.00 -16.37
N MET A 145 -12.38 -2.02 -15.64
CA MET A 145 -12.92 -2.23 -14.29
C MET A 145 -14.25 -2.98 -14.30
N LYS A 146 -15.03 -2.93 -15.39
CA LYS A 146 -16.39 -3.49 -15.47
C LYS A 146 -16.52 -4.95 -14.99
N PRO A 147 -15.56 -5.87 -15.25
CA PRO A 147 -15.63 -7.24 -14.74
C PRO A 147 -15.43 -7.36 -13.21
N PHE A 148 -14.82 -6.36 -12.57
CA PHE A 148 -14.38 -6.41 -11.17
C PHE A 148 -15.26 -5.58 -10.22
N ILE A 149 -16.25 -4.87 -10.75
CA ILE A 149 -17.19 -4.07 -9.97
C ILE A 149 -18.62 -4.37 -10.42
N THR A 150 -19.57 -4.06 -9.55
CA THR A 150 -20.99 -4.13 -9.88
C THR A 150 -21.36 -3.14 -10.99
N VAL A 151 -22.45 -3.44 -11.72
CA VAL A 151 -22.92 -2.58 -12.82
C VAL A 151 -23.32 -1.21 -12.30
N GLU A 152 -23.97 -1.15 -11.13
CA GLU A 152 -24.41 0.09 -10.49
C GLU A 152 -23.24 0.99 -10.10
N LEU A 153 -22.14 0.39 -9.61
CA LEU A 153 -20.91 1.12 -9.28
C LEU A 153 -20.23 1.61 -10.56
N TYR A 154 -20.19 0.78 -11.60
CA TYR A 154 -19.61 1.13 -12.89
C TYR A 154 -20.32 2.32 -13.54
N ASP A 155 -21.65 2.29 -13.63
CA ASP A 155 -22.43 3.37 -14.21
C ASP A 155 -22.25 4.68 -13.43
N SER A 156 -22.20 4.58 -12.11
CA SER A 156 -21.92 5.73 -11.26
C SER A 156 -20.50 6.28 -11.45
N TYR A 157 -19.50 5.41 -11.67
CA TYR A 157 -18.13 5.82 -11.99
C TYR A 157 -18.04 6.51 -13.35
N VAL A 158 -18.78 6.05 -14.36
CA VAL A 158 -18.88 6.71 -15.67
C VAL A 158 -19.44 8.12 -15.51
N GLU A 159 -20.53 8.28 -14.76
CA GLU A 159 -21.12 9.60 -14.49
C GLU A 159 -20.16 10.52 -13.73
N VAL A 160 -19.53 10.03 -12.65
CA VAL A 160 -18.56 10.81 -11.87
C VAL A 160 -17.37 11.21 -12.74
N PHE A 161 -16.89 10.33 -13.61
CA PHE A 161 -15.83 10.64 -14.56
C PHE A 161 -16.24 11.76 -15.53
N GLN A 162 -17.45 11.70 -16.09
CA GLN A 162 -17.96 12.77 -16.96
C GLN A 162 -18.11 14.10 -16.23
N ILE A 163 -18.66 14.10 -15.01
CA ILE A 163 -18.79 15.30 -14.17
C ILE A 163 -17.40 15.89 -13.90
N PHE A 164 -16.44 15.06 -13.50
CA PHE A 164 -15.07 15.48 -13.24
C PHE A 164 -14.44 16.17 -14.46
N ARG A 165 -14.53 15.54 -15.63
CA ARG A 165 -14.02 16.09 -16.90
C ARG A 165 -14.63 17.45 -17.20
N ASN A 166 -15.95 17.56 -17.12
CA ASN A 166 -16.67 18.80 -17.40
C ASN A 166 -16.25 19.93 -16.45
N ILE A 167 -16.05 19.64 -15.16
CA ILE A 167 -15.59 20.61 -14.17
C ILE A 167 -14.17 21.08 -14.51
N VAL A 168 -13.23 20.15 -14.68
CA VAL A 168 -11.81 20.46 -14.94
C VAL A 168 -11.66 21.22 -16.25
N THR A 169 -12.28 20.75 -17.34
CA THR A 169 -12.25 21.45 -18.63
C THR A 169 -12.92 22.82 -18.53
N SER A 170 -14.06 22.96 -17.84
CA SER A 170 -14.69 24.27 -17.66
C SER A 170 -13.82 25.26 -16.88
N PHE A 171 -13.02 24.80 -15.92
CA PHE A 171 -12.14 25.67 -15.16
C PHE A 171 -10.89 26.06 -15.96
N ILE A 172 -10.32 25.12 -16.72
CA ILE A 172 -9.08 25.33 -17.48
C ILE A 172 -9.32 26.07 -18.80
N SER A 173 -10.41 25.79 -19.52
CA SER A 173 -10.75 26.48 -20.77
C SER A 173 -11.19 27.94 -20.56
N SER A 174 -11.47 28.34 -19.32
CA SER A 174 -12.13 29.61 -19.03
C SER A 174 -11.21 30.82 -18.87
N ASN A 175 -9.87 30.70 -18.73
CA ASN A 175 -9.05 31.88 -18.44
C ASN A 175 -7.56 31.83 -18.83
N HIS A 176 -7.13 32.93 -19.45
CA HIS A 176 -5.80 33.51 -19.69
C HIS A 176 -4.69 32.68 -20.40
N PRO A 177 -4.02 33.25 -21.43
CA PRO A 177 -2.77 32.69 -21.97
C PRO A 177 -1.69 32.73 -20.88
N LEU A 178 -1.31 31.56 -20.37
CA LEU A 178 -0.12 31.42 -19.53
C LEU A 178 1.10 31.81 -20.37
N ASP A 179 2.00 32.61 -19.76
CA ASP A 179 3.31 32.94 -20.34
C ASP A 179 3.96 31.65 -20.86
N GLN A 180 4.15 31.55 -22.18
CA GLN A 180 4.77 30.40 -22.86
C GLN A 180 6.23 30.11 -22.41
N ASN A 181 6.74 30.87 -21.44
CA ASN A 181 8.09 30.83 -20.90
C ASN A 181 8.16 30.37 -19.44
N SER A 182 7.07 29.93 -18.80
CA SER A 182 7.18 29.36 -17.45
C SER A 182 7.87 28.00 -17.50
N SER A 183 8.98 27.91 -16.76
CA SER A 183 9.68 26.66 -16.45
C SER A 183 8.72 25.51 -16.13
N LYS A 184 9.07 24.27 -16.49
CA LYS A 184 8.31 23.04 -16.18
C LYS A 184 7.92 22.90 -14.69
N ILE A 185 8.62 23.59 -13.79
CA ILE A 185 8.42 23.53 -12.35
C ILE A 185 7.27 24.49 -11.95
N PRO A 186 6.22 24.01 -11.26
CA PRO A 186 5.14 24.86 -10.76
C PRO A 186 5.66 25.87 -9.75
N ARG A 187 5.06 27.07 -9.73
CA ARG A 187 5.42 28.11 -8.74
C ARG A 187 4.95 27.69 -7.34
N LEU A 188 5.74 28.00 -6.33
CA LEU A 188 5.38 27.75 -4.92
C LEU A 188 4.04 28.39 -4.55
N SER A 189 3.73 29.57 -5.09
CA SER A 189 2.44 30.24 -4.87
C SER A 189 1.27 29.42 -5.40
N THR A 190 1.38 28.80 -6.59
CA THR A 190 0.36 27.91 -7.15
C THR A 190 0.14 26.70 -6.24
N LEU A 191 1.22 26.05 -5.78
CA LEU A 191 1.13 24.90 -4.87
C LEU A 191 0.51 25.29 -3.52
N SER A 192 0.91 26.44 -2.98
CA SER A 192 0.35 26.98 -1.73
C SER A 192 -1.14 27.28 -1.86
N SER A 193 -1.56 27.81 -3.02
CA SER A 193 -2.96 28.10 -3.29
C SER A 193 -3.81 26.83 -3.40
N LEU A 194 -3.31 25.79 -4.07
CA LEU A 194 -3.98 24.48 -4.09
C LEU A 194 -4.14 23.94 -2.65
N LYS A 195 -3.09 24.03 -1.82
CA LYS A 195 -3.14 23.63 -0.40
C LYS A 195 -4.11 24.47 0.44
N ILE A 196 -4.27 25.77 0.16
CA ILE A 196 -5.34 26.57 0.79
C ILE A 196 -6.71 26.00 0.41
N GLY A 197 -6.90 25.65 -0.87
CA GLY A 197 -8.10 24.95 -1.33
C GLY A 197 -8.42 23.67 -0.53
N LYS A 198 -7.40 22.93 -0.09
CA LYS A 198 -7.56 21.77 0.82
C LYS A 198 -8.21 22.16 2.11
N MET A 199 -7.71 23.22 2.74
CA MET A 199 -8.21 23.71 4.02
C MET A 199 -9.65 24.22 3.90
N ILE A 200 -10.01 24.83 2.76
CA ILE A 200 -11.39 25.18 2.45
C ILE A 200 -12.26 23.91 2.44
N ALA A 201 -11.83 22.86 1.74
CA ALA A 201 -12.60 21.61 1.65
C ALA A 201 -12.81 20.95 3.02
N LEU A 202 -11.79 20.96 3.89
CA LEU A 202 -11.85 20.33 5.21
C LEU A 202 -12.63 21.14 6.25
N SER A 203 -12.79 22.44 6.05
CA SER A 203 -13.46 23.34 7.03
C SER A 203 -14.93 23.61 6.72
N THR A 204 -15.49 23.05 5.64
CA THR A 204 -16.89 23.28 5.25
C THR A 204 -17.80 22.10 5.53
N LYS A 205 -18.96 22.35 6.16
CA LYS A 205 -19.98 21.34 6.48
C LYS A 205 -20.48 20.58 5.24
N SER A 206 -20.57 21.26 4.09
CA SER A 206 -21.00 20.67 2.80
C SER A 206 -20.11 19.52 2.32
N SER A 207 -18.88 19.44 2.80
CA SER A 207 -17.93 18.37 2.47
C SER A 207 -18.20 17.06 3.22
N PHE A 208 -19.01 17.08 4.27
CA PHE A 208 -19.26 15.91 5.11
C PHE A 208 -20.68 15.40 4.92
N TYR A 209 -20.83 14.14 4.50
CA TYR A 209 -22.12 13.55 4.15
C TYR A 209 -23.13 13.57 5.30
N LYS A 210 -22.78 13.05 6.48
CA LYS A 210 -23.74 12.99 7.61
C LYS A 210 -24.04 14.36 8.20
N LEU A 211 -23.09 15.29 8.20
CA LEU A 211 -23.36 16.67 8.62
C LEU A 211 -24.27 17.39 7.62
N ASN A 212 -24.08 17.16 6.32
CA ASN A 212 -24.94 17.72 5.29
C ASN A 212 -26.40 17.21 5.43
N GLN A 213 -26.58 15.94 5.80
CA GLN A 213 -27.91 15.41 6.16
C GLN A 213 -28.44 15.99 7.48
N ALA A 214 -27.56 16.17 8.47
CA ALA A 214 -27.91 16.67 9.79
C ALA A 214 -28.29 18.15 9.80
N LEU A 215 -27.80 18.95 8.84
CA LEU A 215 -28.21 20.35 8.64
C LEU A 215 -29.71 20.53 8.40
N LEU A 216 -30.42 19.46 8.06
CA LEU A 216 -31.88 19.44 7.93
C LEU A 216 -32.62 19.39 9.29
N PHE A 217 -31.90 19.17 10.39
CA PHE A 217 -32.43 19.04 11.75
C PHE A 217 -31.97 20.21 12.64
N ASP A 218 -32.73 20.51 13.69
CA ASP A 218 -32.40 21.56 14.65
C ASP A 218 -31.04 21.23 15.32
N PRO A 219 -30.03 22.14 15.30
CA PRO A 219 -28.70 21.93 15.90
C PRO A 219 -28.76 21.46 17.35
N ASN A 220 -29.81 21.84 18.08
CA ASN A 220 -30.01 21.45 19.47
C ASN A 220 -30.32 19.96 19.67
N THR A 221 -30.74 19.26 18.61
CA THR A 221 -31.06 17.83 18.62
C THR A 221 -29.88 16.93 18.28
N LEU A 222 -28.74 17.51 17.85
CA LEU A 222 -27.55 16.74 17.49
C LEU A 222 -26.89 16.09 18.72
N PRO A 223 -26.35 14.87 18.58
CA PRO A 223 -25.46 14.27 19.57
C PRO A 223 -24.31 15.20 19.96
N ILE A 224 -23.89 15.18 21.23
CA ILE A 224 -22.90 16.10 21.80
C ILE A 224 -21.59 16.10 21.00
N TYR A 225 -21.12 14.92 20.59
CA TYR A 225 -19.90 14.78 19.79
C TYR A 225 -20.02 15.38 18.37
N LEU A 226 -21.23 15.46 17.79
CA LEU A 226 -21.45 16.14 16.50
C LEU A 226 -21.60 17.64 16.67
N LYS A 227 -22.10 18.12 17.81
CA LYS A 227 -22.27 19.56 18.10
C LYS A 227 -20.95 20.30 18.15
N GLU A 228 -19.93 19.68 18.75
CA GLU A 228 -18.59 20.27 18.86
C GLU A 228 -18.00 20.52 17.46
N VAL A 229 -18.05 19.51 16.58
CA VAL A 229 -17.57 19.63 15.20
C VAL A 229 -18.46 20.56 14.37
N HIS A 230 -19.78 20.50 14.57
CA HIS A 230 -20.73 21.38 13.89
C HIS A 230 -20.48 22.86 14.17
N ASN A 231 -20.05 23.21 15.37
CA ASN A 231 -19.75 24.61 15.73
C ASN A 231 -18.39 25.08 15.18
N ASN A 232 -17.46 24.16 14.95
CA ASN A 232 -16.10 24.49 14.48
C ASN A 232 -16.02 24.63 12.95
N LEU A 233 -16.94 24.02 12.21
CA LEU A 233 -16.96 24.08 10.74
C LEU A 233 -17.79 25.25 10.22
N ASN A 234 -17.34 25.84 9.12
CA ASN A 234 -18.08 26.84 8.37
C ASN A 234 -19.25 26.20 7.60
N ASP A 235 -20.34 26.95 7.43
CA ASP A 235 -21.52 26.44 6.71
C ASP A 235 -21.23 26.17 5.22
N ASP A 236 -20.44 27.04 4.57
CA ASP A 236 -20.14 26.95 3.13
C ASP A 236 -18.79 27.63 2.81
N ILE A 237 -18.32 27.49 1.57
CA ILE A 237 -17.04 28.03 1.08
C ILE A 237 -17.03 29.57 0.98
N ASP A 238 -18.19 30.25 1.07
CA ASP A 238 -18.30 31.71 0.86
C ASP A 238 -17.40 32.50 1.80
N TYR A 239 -17.41 32.10 3.08
CA TYR A 239 -16.60 32.73 4.12
C TYR A 239 -15.13 32.85 3.70
N TRP A 240 -14.55 31.79 3.12
CA TRP A 240 -13.15 31.77 2.72
C TRP A 240 -12.80 32.74 1.60
N PHE A 241 -13.75 33.10 0.74
CA PHE A 241 -13.52 34.06 -0.35
C PHE A 241 -13.81 35.51 0.07
N GLU A 242 -14.31 35.71 1.29
CA GLU A 242 -14.57 37.03 1.90
C GLU A 242 -13.46 37.45 2.89
N VAL A 243 -12.52 36.54 3.21
CA VAL A 243 -11.41 36.78 4.15
C VAL A 243 -10.38 37.77 3.57
N GLU A 244 -9.82 38.64 4.42
CA GLU A 244 -8.71 39.51 4.01
C GLU A 244 -7.36 38.75 4.02
N PRO A 245 -6.42 39.03 3.08
CA PRO A 245 -6.45 40.09 2.08
C PRO A 245 -7.09 39.67 0.76
N THR A 246 -8.11 40.43 0.33
CA THR A 246 -8.87 40.20 -0.92
C THR A 246 -8.01 40.16 -2.18
N ILE A 247 -6.91 40.94 -2.21
CA ILE A 247 -5.95 40.98 -3.33
C ILE A 247 -5.36 39.60 -3.61
N VAL A 248 -5.06 38.82 -2.57
CA VAL A 248 -4.50 37.46 -2.71
C VAL A 248 -5.58 36.50 -3.18
N ILE A 249 -6.78 36.60 -2.61
CA ILE A 249 -7.92 35.74 -2.96
C ILE A 249 -8.33 35.93 -4.42
N GLU A 250 -8.41 37.17 -4.89
CA GLU A 250 -8.77 37.45 -6.28
C GLU A 250 -7.70 36.96 -7.26
N SER A 251 -6.42 37.06 -6.89
CA SER A 251 -5.30 36.66 -7.74
C SER A 251 -5.15 35.14 -7.90
N TYR A 252 -5.52 34.36 -6.88
CA TYR A 252 -5.36 32.90 -6.84
C TYR A 252 -6.69 32.14 -6.74
N ARG A 253 -7.80 32.81 -7.10
CA ARG A 253 -9.15 32.28 -6.91
C ARG A 253 -9.35 30.94 -7.59
N LEU A 254 -8.83 30.80 -8.81
CA LEU A 254 -8.98 29.59 -9.60
C LEU A 254 -8.21 28.43 -8.97
N GLU A 255 -6.98 28.67 -8.50
CA GLU A 255 -6.15 27.70 -7.81
C GLU A 255 -6.77 27.27 -6.48
N PHE A 256 -7.38 28.19 -5.72
CA PHE A 256 -8.13 27.82 -4.51
C PHE A 256 -9.30 26.90 -4.82
N ILE A 257 -10.06 27.20 -5.88
CA ILE A 257 -11.21 26.40 -6.33
C ILE A 257 -10.76 25.02 -6.84
N LEU A 258 -9.71 24.98 -7.65
CA LEU A 258 -9.15 23.73 -8.16
C LEU A 258 -8.61 22.87 -7.02
N GLY A 259 -7.90 23.48 -6.07
CA GLY A 259 -7.49 22.83 -4.83
C GLY A 259 -8.70 22.24 -4.12
N TYR A 260 -9.70 23.06 -3.78
CA TYR A 260 -10.94 22.62 -3.13
C TYR A 260 -11.57 21.40 -3.83
N PHE A 261 -11.70 21.45 -5.16
CA PHE A 261 -12.27 20.35 -5.92
C PHE A 261 -11.40 19.08 -5.91
N VAL A 262 -10.08 19.22 -6.14
CA VAL A 262 -9.14 18.09 -6.10
C VAL A 262 -9.16 17.42 -4.73
N HIS A 263 -9.14 18.21 -3.66
CA HIS A 263 -9.16 17.69 -2.30
C HIS A 263 -10.50 17.06 -1.94
N LEU A 264 -11.63 17.55 -2.45
CA LEU A 264 -12.91 16.84 -2.32
C LEU A 264 -12.87 15.46 -2.99
N VAL A 265 -12.34 15.38 -4.22
CA VAL A 265 -12.21 14.11 -4.96
C VAL A 265 -11.33 13.12 -4.18
N VAL A 266 -10.15 13.56 -3.72
CA VAL A 266 -9.24 12.73 -2.92
C VAL A 266 -9.87 12.36 -1.58
N PHE A 267 -10.54 13.29 -0.92
CA PHE A 267 -11.23 13.04 0.35
C PHE A 267 -12.27 11.93 0.23
N TYR A 268 -13.08 11.95 -0.84
CA TYR A 268 -14.05 10.90 -1.11
C TYR A 268 -13.46 9.61 -1.71
N SER A 269 -12.18 9.60 -2.13
CA SER A 269 -11.49 8.38 -2.53
C SER A 269 -11.34 7.37 -1.40
N LYS A 270 -11.27 7.81 -0.13
CA LYS A 270 -11.25 6.93 1.05
C LYS A 270 -12.49 6.06 1.21
N SER A 271 -13.56 6.38 0.50
CA SER A 271 -14.87 5.79 0.71
C SER A 271 -15.37 5.07 -0.53
N VAL A 272 -15.77 5.83 -1.55
CA VAL A 272 -16.49 5.30 -2.71
C VAL A 272 -15.70 5.44 -4.01
N LEU A 273 -14.72 6.34 -4.08
CA LEU A 273 -13.99 6.64 -5.34
C LEU A 273 -12.63 5.94 -5.46
N TYR A 274 -12.27 5.03 -4.53
CA TYR A 274 -10.92 4.45 -4.43
C TYR A 274 -10.38 3.92 -5.77
N CYS A 275 -11.14 3.03 -6.44
CA CYS A 275 -10.71 2.45 -7.71
C CYS A 275 -10.89 3.39 -8.92
N LEU A 276 -11.65 4.48 -8.79
CA LEU A 276 -11.82 5.48 -9.84
C LEU A 276 -10.62 6.43 -9.92
N MET A 277 -9.90 6.66 -8.81
CA MET A 277 -8.77 7.61 -8.76
C MET A 277 -7.71 7.40 -9.86
N PRO A 278 -7.23 6.16 -10.13
CA PRO A 278 -6.28 5.93 -11.22
C PRO A 278 -6.81 6.34 -12.59
N VAL A 279 -8.12 6.25 -12.85
CA VAL A 279 -8.75 6.70 -14.10
C VAL A 279 -8.68 8.22 -14.22
N LEU A 280 -9.02 8.95 -13.14
CA LEU A 280 -9.00 10.41 -13.13
C LEU A 280 -7.57 10.94 -13.35
N ILE A 281 -6.60 10.35 -12.67
CA ILE A 281 -5.18 10.71 -12.78
C ILE A 281 -4.66 10.40 -14.20
N HIS A 282 -5.00 9.23 -14.77
CA HIS A 282 -4.60 8.87 -16.13
C HIS A 282 -5.18 9.83 -17.17
N TRP A 283 -6.45 10.23 -17.00
CA TRP A 283 -7.07 11.22 -17.89
C TRP A 283 -6.39 12.58 -17.80
N LEU A 284 -6.07 13.06 -16.59
CA LEU A 284 -5.34 14.32 -16.42
C LEU A 284 -3.98 14.29 -17.11
N PHE A 285 -3.27 13.16 -17.08
CA PHE A 285 -2.01 12.95 -17.79
C PHE A 285 -2.19 13.03 -19.31
N GLU A 286 -3.19 12.34 -19.86
CA GLU A 286 -3.51 12.37 -21.30
C GLU A 286 -3.86 13.78 -21.78
N GLN A 287 -4.69 14.50 -21.02
CA GLN A 287 -5.02 15.88 -21.34
C GLN A 287 -3.78 16.78 -21.22
N ALA A 288 -2.93 16.57 -20.22
CA ALA A 288 -1.70 17.34 -20.08
C ALA A 288 -0.74 17.13 -21.27
N GLN A 289 -0.72 15.95 -21.88
CA GLN A 289 0.10 15.69 -23.07
C GLN A 289 -0.46 16.32 -24.34
N THR A 290 -1.79 16.47 -24.43
CA THR A 290 -2.48 16.94 -25.65
C THR A 290 -2.71 18.46 -25.65
N ASP A 291 -3.00 19.06 -24.50
CA ASP A 291 -3.27 20.49 -24.33
C ASP A 291 -1.99 21.31 -24.11
N GLY A 292 -1.31 21.66 -25.21
CA GLY A 292 -0.03 22.38 -25.22
C GLY A 292 0.17 23.46 -24.13
N PRO A 293 -0.58 24.58 -24.11
CA PRO A 293 -0.35 25.69 -23.17
C PRO A 293 -0.87 25.44 -21.75
N ASN A 294 -1.85 24.53 -21.56
CA ASN A 294 -2.46 24.24 -20.26
C ASN A 294 -1.86 23.00 -19.56
N SER A 295 -0.96 22.31 -20.27
CA SER A 295 -0.23 21.12 -19.84
C SER A 295 0.32 21.23 -18.41
N GLN A 296 0.92 22.38 -18.05
CA GLN A 296 1.54 22.56 -16.74
C GLN A 296 0.52 22.54 -15.57
N VAL A 297 -0.65 23.17 -15.74
CA VAL A 297 -1.69 23.19 -14.71
C VAL A 297 -2.25 21.80 -14.52
N LEU A 298 -2.50 21.07 -15.61
CA LEU A 298 -2.97 19.68 -15.57
C LEU A 298 -1.96 18.76 -14.91
N PHE A 299 -0.66 18.86 -15.24
CA PHE A 299 0.40 18.12 -14.55
C PHE A 299 0.47 18.44 -13.06
N THR A 300 0.28 19.71 -12.68
CA THR A 300 0.28 20.13 -11.27
C THR A 300 -0.91 19.54 -10.52
N ILE A 301 -2.10 19.57 -11.12
CA ILE A 301 -3.32 18.94 -10.58
C ILE A 301 -3.13 17.43 -10.46
N MET A 302 -2.61 16.78 -11.50
CA MET A 302 -2.33 15.34 -11.53
C MET A 302 -1.37 14.93 -10.40
N ASN A 303 -0.22 15.62 -10.28
CA ASN A 303 0.76 15.32 -9.24
C ASN A 303 0.21 15.59 -7.84
N THR A 304 -0.56 16.68 -7.66
CA THR A 304 -1.21 16.98 -6.38
C THR A 304 -2.22 15.89 -6.02
N MET A 305 -3.08 15.52 -6.97
CA MET A 305 -4.09 14.48 -6.78
C MET A 305 -3.46 13.12 -6.48
N PHE A 306 -2.42 12.71 -7.23
CA PHE A 306 -1.69 11.48 -6.98
C PHE A 306 -0.98 11.50 -5.63
N SER A 307 -0.18 12.54 -5.37
CA SER A 307 0.56 12.67 -4.10
C SER A 307 -0.40 12.58 -2.92
N GLU A 308 -1.51 13.29 -2.96
CA GLU A 308 -2.47 13.23 -1.88
C GLU A 308 -3.18 11.88 -1.78
N TYR A 309 -3.63 11.29 -2.89
CA TYR A 309 -4.23 9.95 -2.91
C TYR A 309 -3.27 8.85 -2.42
N TRP A 310 -1.98 8.99 -2.73
CA TRP A 310 -0.96 8.00 -2.44
C TRP A 310 -0.42 8.10 -1.02
N SER A 311 -0.25 9.33 -0.53
CA SER A 311 0.38 9.60 0.77
C SER A 311 -0.62 9.89 1.89
N ILE A 312 -1.94 9.81 1.64
CA ILE A 312 -3.03 10.37 2.47
C ILE A 312 -2.72 10.40 3.97
N THR A 313 -2.00 11.41 4.43
CA THR A 313 -1.48 11.46 5.79
C THR A 313 -2.64 11.57 6.77
N SER A 314 -2.72 10.65 7.72
CA SER A 314 -3.49 10.85 8.95
C SER A 314 -2.98 12.04 9.76
N GLN A 315 -1.76 12.53 9.47
CA GLN A 315 -1.16 13.71 10.09
C GLN A 315 -1.71 15.05 9.57
N ASP A 316 -2.36 15.11 8.41
CA ASP A 316 -2.97 16.35 7.89
C ASP A 316 -4.33 16.66 8.54
N HIS A 317 -4.73 15.86 9.53
CA HIS A 317 -6.01 15.90 10.24
C HIS A 317 -5.89 16.44 11.68
N SER A 318 -4.84 17.19 12.01
CA SER A 318 -4.55 17.64 13.40
C SER A 318 -5.71 18.33 14.11
N ASP A 319 -6.66 18.92 13.38
CA ASP A 319 -7.79 19.66 13.95
C ASP A 319 -9.13 18.89 13.85
N ILE A 320 -9.24 17.87 13.00
CA ILE A 320 -10.43 17.01 12.84
C ILE A 320 -9.94 15.57 12.84
N ASP A 321 -9.98 14.93 14.01
CA ASP A 321 -9.51 13.56 14.21
C ASP A 321 -9.96 12.61 13.08
N CYS A 322 -9.08 11.70 12.68
CA CYS A 322 -9.35 10.71 11.63
C CYS A 322 -10.62 9.90 11.96
N ASP A 323 -10.84 9.61 13.25
CA ASP A 323 -12.03 8.96 13.77
C ASP A 323 -13.29 9.82 13.59
N THR A 324 -13.15 11.14 13.70
CA THR A 324 -14.22 12.10 13.43
C THR A 324 -14.57 12.11 11.95
N THR A 325 -13.60 12.06 11.04
CA THR A 325 -13.91 12.00 9.59
C THR A 325 -14.65 10.71 9.19
N VAL A 326 -14.26 9.56 9.77
CA VAL A 326 -14.94 8.27 9.58
C VAL A 326 -16.36 8.32 10.16
N LEU A 327 -16.50 8.89 11.36
CA LEU A 327 -17.79 9.08 12.02
C LEU A 327 -18.75 9.92 11.16
N LEU A 328 -18.25 10.96 10.49
CA LEU A 328 -19.03 11.94 9.72
C LEU A 328 -19.38 11.53 8.29
N ASN A 329 -18.66 10.56 7.72
CA ASN A 329 -18.95 10.06 6.37
C ASN A 329 -19.44 8.61 6.33
N GLY A 330 -19.25 7.85 7.41
CA GLY A 330 -19.78 6.48 7.56
C GLY A 330 -18.93 5.39 6.91
N ASN A 331 -19.08 4.18 7.46
CA ASN A 331 -18.42 2.89 7.19
C ASN A 331 -16.89 2.88 7.04
N ASP A 332 -16.26 1.88 7.68
CA ASP A 332 -14.83 1.58 7.56
C ASP A 332 -14.48 0.98 6.19
N PHE A 333 -14.41 1.82 5.16
CA PHE A 333 -13.86 1.45 3.85
C PHE A 333 -12.35 1.21 3.87
N ARG A 334 -11.67 1.57 4.97
CA ARG A 334 -10.23 1.36 5.13
C ARG A 334 -9.84 -0.09 4.89
N ARG A 335 -10.59 -1.05 5.44
CA ARG A 335 -10.33 -2.48 5.26
C ARG A 335 -10.45 -2.90 3.78
N THR A 336 -11.53 -2.50 3.11
CA THR A 336 -11.79 -2.84 1.70
C THR A 336 -10.76 -2.20 0.77
N ASN A 337 -10.38 -0.95 1.03
CA ASN A 337 -9.37 -0.23 0.25
C ASN A 337 -7.98 -0.79 0.48
N THR A 338 -7.61 -1.14 1.71
CA THR A 338 -6.35 -1.82 2.02
C THR A 338 -6.30 -3.20 1.35
N ARG A 339 -7.39 -3.97 1.37
CA ARG A 339 -7.47 -5.24 0.63
C ARG A 339 -7.27 -5.02 -0.87
N SER A 340 -8.00 -4.07 -1.46
CA SER A 340 -7.89 -3.74 -2.88
C SER A 340 -6.48 -3.26 -3.25
N PHE A 341 -5.85 -2.44 -2.40
CA PHE A 341 -4.49 -1.95 -2.59
C PHE A 341 -3.49 -3.11 -2.77
N TRP A 342 -3.51 -4.08 -1.86
CA TRP A 342 -2.57 -5.18 -1.88
C TRP A 342 -2.83 -6.20 -2.99
N ILE A 343 -4.10 -6.41 -3.35
CA ILE A 343 -4.46 -7.20 -4.53
C ILE A 343 -3.88 -6.55 -5.80
N LEU A 344 -4.06 -5.24 -5.96
CA LEU A 344 -3.52 -4.47 -7.08
C LEU A 344 -1.99 -4.44 -7.08
N PHE A 345 -1.36 -4.47 -5.90
CA PHE A 345 0.09 -4.61 -5.76
C PHE A 345 0.57 -5.97 -6.29
N LYS A 346 -0.05 -7.07 -5.85
CA LYS A 346 0.33 -8.44 -6.25
C LYS A 346 0.21 -8.69 -7.75
N ILE A 347 -0.83 -8.17 -8.41
CA ILE A 347 -0.98 -8.31 -9.87
C ILE A 347 -0.10 -7.32 -10.67
N GLY A 348 0.72 -6.50 -10.00
CA GLY A 348 1.63 -5.54 -10.63
C GLY A 348 0.94 -4.30 -11.22
N TYR A 349 -0.34 -4.05 -10.90
CA TYR A 349 -1.10 -2.90 -11.40
C TYR A 349 -0.42 -1.58 -11.03
N TRP A 350 -0.04 -1.41 -9.75
CA TRP A 350 0.60 -0.18 -9.28
C TRP A 350 1.94 0.07 -9.97
N SER A 351 2.75 -0.97 -10.15
CA SER A 351 4.05 -0.87 -10.81
C SER A 351 3.90 -0.36 -12.26
N LYS A 352 2.96 -0.93 -13.04
CA LYS A 352 2.69 -0.47 -14.41
C LYS A 352 2.07 0.93 -14.44
N PHE A 353 1.16 1.25 -13.52
CA PHE A 353 0.51 2.56 -13.43
C PHE A 353 1.51 3.68 -13.13
N VAL A 354 2.34 3.51 -12.11
CA VAL A 354 3.39 4.48 -11.72
C VAL A 354 4.39 4.69 -12.85
N HIS A 355 4.84 3.59 -13.47
CA HIS A 355 5.76 3.65 -14.60
C HIS A 355 5.16 4.36 -15.83
N ALA A 356 3.90 4.06 -16.18
CA ALA A 356 3.23 4.68 -17.34
C ALA A 356 3.08 6.20 -17.20
N LEU A 357 2.90 6.69 -15.98
CA LEU A 357 2.74 8.11 -15.68
C LEU A 357 4.06 8.83 -15.37
N GLY A 358 5.17 8.10 -15.24
CA GLY A 358 6.47 8.65 -14.87
C GLY A 358 6.48 9.27 -13.46
N LEU A 359 5.67 8.73 -12.54
CA LEU A 359 5.58 9.21 -11.17
C LEU A 359 6.83 8.78 -10.39
N GLN A 360 7.40 9.70 -9.62
CA GLN A 360 8.64 9.49 -8.87
C GLN A 360 8.41 9.60 -7.37
N SER A 361 9.24 8.89 -6.60
CA SER A 361 9.31 9.02 -5.15
C SER A 361 9.85 10.39 -4.76
N ASN A 362 9.49 10.87 -3.57
CA ASN A 362 10.02 12.11 -3.02
C ASN A 362 11.50 11.99 -2.64
N PHE A 363 12.00 10.76 -2.47
CA PHE A 363 13.35 10.46 -1.97
C PHE A 363 14.23 9.73 -2.98
N SER A 364 13.65 9.08 -4.00
CA SER A 364 14.38 8.32 -5.02
C SER A 364 13.81 8.55 -6.41
N SER A 365 14.71 8.67 -7.39
CA SER A 365 14.36 9.05 -8.77
C SER A 365 13.85 7.90 -9.64
N SER A 366 13.86 6.63 -9.20
CA SER A 366 13.62 5.53 -10.16
C SER A 366 13.00 4.22 -9.66
N CYS A 367 12.60 4.05 -8.39
CA CYS A 367 12.05 2.76 -7.94
C CYS A 367 10.59 2.81 -7.49
N ASN A 368 9.73 2.04 -8.15
CA ASN A 368 8.33 1.82 -7.75
C ASN A 368 8.23 1.32 -6.31
N SER A 369 9.20 0.54 -5.85
CA SER A 369 9.26 0.03 -4.47
C SER A 369 9.44 1.15 -3.44
N SER A 370 10.16 2.24 -3.77
CA SER A 370 10.28 3.41 -2.89
C SER A 370 8.93 4.10 -2.69
N LEU A 371 8.15 4.27 -3.76
CA LEU A 371 6.79 4.84 -3.67
C LEU A 371 5.83 3.95 -2.87
N ILE A 372 5.91 2.63 -3.03
CA ILE A 372 5.12 1.70 -2.23
C ILE A 372 5.51 1.83 -0.75
N LEU A 373 6.80 1.94 -0.44
CA LEU A 373 7.28 2.11 0.93
C LEU A 373 6.81 3.42 1.58
N GLU A 374 6.70 4.51 0.81
CA GLU A 374 6.17 5.80 1.29
C GLU A 374 4.69 5.72 1.74
N THR A 375 3.88 4.84 1.14
CA THR A 375 2.44 4.72 1.46
C THR A 375 2.15 3.69 2.57
N MET A 376 3.07 2.75 2.83
CA MET A 376 2.88 1.70 3.84
C MET A 376 2.50 2.17 5.26
N PRO A 377 3.13 3.21 5.86
CA PRO A 377 2.79 3.61 7.23
C PRO A 377 1.45 4.37 7.32
N VAL A 378 0.80 4.63 6.18
CA VAL A 378 -0.38 5.49 6.07
C VAL A 378 -1.66 4.65 5.93
N ASP A 379 -2.80 5.18 6.39
CA ASP A 379 -4.16 4.64 6.15
C ASP A 379 -4.33 3.15 6.51
N ASP A 380 -3.63 2.71 7.56
CA ASP A 380 -3.63 1.31 8.03
C ASP A 380 -3.38 0.29 6.90
N LYS A 381 -2.52 0.66 5.92
CA LYS A 381 -2.14 -0.24 4.82
C LYS A 381 -1.39 -1.46 5.35
N ILE A 382 -0.58 -1.30 6.39
CA ILE A 382 -0.07 -2.41 7.17
C ILE A 382 -1.16 -2.83 8.16
N ASN A 383 -1.91 -3.88 7.80
CA ASN A 383 -2.89 -4.52 8.65
C ASN A 383 -2.75 -6.04 8.47
N LEU A 384 -2.21 -6.72 9.49
CA LEU A 384 -1.91 -8.14 9.36
C LEU A 384 -3.17 -9.01 9.25
N GLU A 385 -4.31 -8.62 9.83
CA GLU A 385 -5.57 -9.37 9.64
C GLU A 385 -5.96 -9.38 8.15
N VAL A 386 -5.85 -8.25 7.45
CA VAL A 386 -6.14 -8.16 6.00
C VAL A 386 -5.09 -8.91 5.17
N ILE A 387 -3.82 -8.81 5.53
CA ILE A 387 -2.73 -9.50 4.85
C ILE A 387 -2.91 -11.02 4.97
N ASN A 388 -3.22 -11.52 6.16
CA ASN A 388 -3.45 -12.94 6.42
C ASN A 388 -4.72 -13.46 5.71
N GLU A 389 -5.78 -12.65 5.59
CA GLU A 389 -6.93 -13.00 4.76
C GLU A 389 -6.55 -13.17 3.29
N ILE A 390 -5.74 -12.27 2.75
CA ILE A 390 -5.24 -12.35 1.37
C ILE A 390 -4.36 -13.59 1.23
N ASP A 391 -3.45 -13.83 2.18
CA ASP A 391 -2.52 -14.96 2.15
C ASP A 391 -3.23 -16.31 2.28
N SER A 392 -4.36 -16.38 2.99
CA SER A 392 -5.21 -17.59 3.02
C SER A 392 -5.78 -17.97 1.65
N ASP A 393 -5.88 -16.99 0.74
CA ASP A 393 -6.26 -17.20 -0.65
C ASP A 393 -5.06 -17.54 -1.56
N LEU A 394 -3.83 -17.45 -1.06
CA LEU A 394 -2.59 -17.69 -1.81
C LEU A 394 -1.97 -19.04 -1.50
N SER A 395 -1.00 -19.45 -2.32
CA SER A 395 -0.18 -20.64 -2.04
C SER A 395 0.89 -20.32 -0.98
N GLU A 396 1.35 -21.32 -0.21
CA GLU A 396 2.33 -21.17 0.88
C GLU A 396 3.63 -20.44 0.47
N ARG A 397 3.97 -20.42 -0.83
CA ARG A 397 5.20 -19.78 -1.35
C ARG A 397 5.01 -18.33 -1.80
N GLU A 398 3.79 -17.80 -1.78
CA GLU A 398 3.45 -16.50 -2.39
C GLU A 398 2.86 -15.50 -1.38
N THR A 399 3.28 -15.56 -0.12
CA THR A 399 2.71 -14.69 0.92
C THR A 399 3.01 -13.21 0.65
N LEU A 400 2.04 -12.35 0.93
CA LEU A 400 2.13 -10.90 0.79
C LEU A 400 3.10 -10.30 1.79
N ILE A 401 3.22 -10.89 2.97
CA ILE A 401 4.20 -10.45 3.96
C ILE A 401 5.64 -10.56 3.43
N HIS A 402 5.99 -11.64 2.71
CA HIS A 402 7.30 -11.77 2.09
C HIS A 402 7.55 -10.72 0.99
N ASP A 403 6.54 -10.34 0.22
CA ASP A 403 6.69 -9.26 -0.75
C ASP A 403 6.91 -7.89 -0.09
N ILE A 404 6.20 -7.61 1.01
CA ILE A 404 6.41 -6.39 1.81
C ILE A 404 7.86 -6.34 2.31
N TYR A 405 8.34 -7.47 2.81
CA TYR A 405 9.73 -7.63 3.25
C TYR A 405 10.73 -7.48 2.08
N GLY A 406 10.39 -7.96 0.89
CA GLY A 406 11.17 -7.70 -0.33
C GLY A 406 11.25 -6.21 -0.70
N VAL A 407 10.15 -5.46 -0.54
CA VAL A 407 10.13 -4.01 -0.78
C VAL A 407 11.03 -3.25 0.21
N ILE A 408 11.04 -3.67 1.48
CA ILE A 408 11.92 -3.14 2.54
C ILE A 408 13.39 -3.43 2.21
N LYS A 409 13.72 -4.69 1.89
CA LYS A 409 15.09 -5.10 1.50
C LYS A 409 15.62 -4.39 0.26
N ALA A 410 14.74 -4.05 -0.69
CA ALA A 410 15.11 -3.28 -1.87
C ALA A 410 15.43 -1.80 -1.59
N ASN A 411 15.02 -1.24 -0.44
CA ASN A 411 15.18 0.18 -0.09
C ASN A 411 15.71 0.39 1.34
N PRO A 412 16.88 -0.16 1.69
CA PRO A 412 17.38 -0.22 3.07
C PRO A 412 17.72 1.15 3.70
N GLN A 413 18.01 2.17 2.88
CA GLN A 413 18.35 3.52 3.37
C GLN A 413 17.19 4.51 3.29
N HIS A 414 15.96 4.05 3.07
CA HIS A 414 14.82 4.95 2.95
C HIS A 414 14.46 5.59 4.31
N PRO A 415 14.20 6.91 4.40
CA PRO A 415 13.98 7.60 5.68
C PRO A 415 12.71 7.16 6.42
N ILE A 416 11.72 6.64 5.70
CA ILE A 416 10.43 6.18 6.26
C ILE A 416 10.52 4.74 6.82
N LEU A 417 11.61 4.02 6.54
CA LEU A 417 11.73 2.59 6.84
C LEU A 417 11.47 2.27 8.31
N ASN A 418 11.98 3.08 9.24
CA ASN A 418 11.76 2.81 10.65
C ASN A 418 10.31 3.01 11.08
N SER A 419 9.59 3.96 10.46
CA SER A 419 8.14 4.11 10.69
C SER A 419 7.37 2.88 10.22
N VAL A 420 7.78 2.27 9.10
CA VAL A 420 7.19 1.04 8.56
C VAL A 420 7.46 -0.13 9.50
N LEU A 421 8.71 -0.29 9.95
CA LEU A 421 9.11 -1.34 10.89
C LEU A 421 8.37 -1.23 12.23
N VAL A 422 8.26 -0.03 12.80
CA VAL A 422 7.49 0.21 14.03
C VAL A 422 6.02 -0.16 13.85
N LYS A 423 5.40 0.22 12.71
CA LYS A 423 3.99 -0.12 12.44
C LYS A 423 3.79 -1.62 12.23
N LEU A 424 4.67 -2.29 11.47
CA LEU A 424 4.67 -3.75 11.33
C LEU A 424 4.78 -4.45 12.69
N PHE A 425 5.71 -4.00 13.53
CA PHE A 425 5.88 -4.55 14.88
C PHE A 425 4.66 -4.31 15.76
N THR A 426 4.03 -3.14 15.66
CA THR A 426 2.81 -2.81 16.41
C THR A 426 1.63 -3.69 16.00
N GLU A 427 1.47 -3.95 14.69
CA GLU A 427 0.45 -4.89 14.21
C GLU A 427 0.76 -6.32 14.65
N LEU A 428 2.03 -6.76 14.62
CA LEU A 428 2.45 -8.07 15.13
C LEU A 428 2.08 -8.25 16.61
N LEU A 429 2.35 -7.22 17.44
CA LEU A 429 1.94 -7.19 18.85
C LEU A 429 0.42 -7.30 19.02
N SER A 430 -0.32 -6.48 18.27
CA SER A 430 -1.79 -6.43 18.32
C SER A 430 -2.41 -7.77 17.92
N GLU A 431 -1.92 -8.34 16.82
CA GLU A 431 -2.36 -9.63 16.29
C GLU A 431 -2.03 -10.77 17.25
N THR A 432 -0.79 -10.86 17.73
CA THR A 432 -0.37 -11.90 18.69
C THR A 432 -1.27 -11.88 19.93
N ARG A 433 -1.54 -10.68 20.47
CA ARG A 433 -2.42 -10.52 21.63
C ARG A 433 -3.86 -10.90 21.33
N SER A 434 -4.37 -10.50 20.16
CA SER A 434 -5.75 -10.76 19.73
C SER A 434 -5.98 -12.25 19.48
N ARG A 435 -5.12 -12.92 18.70
CA ARG A 435 -5.18 -14.35 18.38
C ARG A 435 -5.13 -15.20 19.64
N VAL A 436 -4.07 -15.04 20.46
CA VAL A 436 -3.93 -15.77 21.73
C VAL A 436 -5.08 -15.47 22.70
N GLY A 437 -5.69 -14.29 22.62
CA GLY A 437 -6.87 -13.92 23.40
C GLY A 437 -8.17 -14.59 22.95
N ARG A 438 -8.30 -14.93 21.66
CA ARG A 438 -9.47 -15.57 21.05
C ARG A 438 -9.40 -17.11 21.15
N CYS A 439 -8.22 -17.70 21.30
CA CYS A 439 -8.07 -19.16 21.38
C CYS A 439 -8.79 -19.76 22.60
N THR A 440 -9.64 -20.77 22.37
CA THR A 440 -10.35 -21.51 23.42
C THR A 440 -9.74 -22.88 23.70
N ASN A 441 -9.13 -23.51 22.69
CA ASN A 441 -8.50 -24.83 22.81
C ASN A 441 -6.99 -24.71 23.01
N ILE A 442 -6.38 -25.77 23.55
CA ILE A 442 -4.92 -25.77 23.80
C ILE A 442 -4.13 -25.90 22.50
N GLU A 443 -4.64 -26.65 21.52
CA GLU A 443 -4.06 -26.79 20.18
C GLU A 443 -4.00 -25.41 19.49
N ASP A 444 -5.12 -24.69 19.43
CA ASP A 444 -5.17 -23.32 18.88
C ASP A 444 -4.22 -22.34 19.61
N ILE A 445 -3.96 -22.55 20.91
CA ILE A 445 -3.00 -21.73 21.67
C ILE A 445 -1.56 -22.08 21.26
N GLU A 446 -1.24 -23.36 21.09
CA GLU A 446 0.09 -23.81 20.68
C GLU A 446 0.42 -23.30 19.28
N GLU A 447 -0.48 -23.52 18.31
CA GLU A 447 -0.36 -23.04 16.94
C GLU A 447 -0.19 -21.51 16.91
N SER A 448 -1.05 -20.78 17.62
CA SER A 448 -0.95 -19.31 17.66
C SER A 448 0.35 -18.81 18.29
N LEU A 449 0.92 -19.50 19.28
CA LEU A 449 2.19 -19.12 19.90
C LEU A 449 3.38 -19.46 19.00
N SER A 450 3.33 -20.61 18.31
CA SER A 450 4.32 -21.03 17.32
C SER A 450 4.39 -20.05 16.16
N ASP A 451 3.24 -19.71 15.57
CA ASP A 451 3.13 -18.70 14.50
C ASP A 451 3.67 -17.34 14.92
N SER A 452 3.33 -16.89 16.14
CA SER A 452 3.79 -15.59 16.65
C SER A 452 5.31 -15.57 16.85
N TYR A 453 5.90 -16.70 17.26
CA TYR A 453 7.34 -16.85 17.37
C TYR A 453 8.02 -16.81 15.99
N LEU A 454 7.49 -17.54 15.00
CA LEU A 454 8.03 -17.56 13.65
C LEU A 454 7.95 -16.18 12.98
N GLN A 455 6.80 -15.50 13.06
CA GLN A 455 6.65 -14.15 12.51
C GLN A 455 7.60 -13.13 13.16
N LEU A 456 7.84 -13.26 14.47
CA LEU A 456 8.82 -12.42 15.16
C LEU A 456 10.25 -12.71 14.69
N ASN A 457 10.59 -13.98 14.48
CA ASN A 457 11.90 -14.36 13.96
C ASN A 457 12.12 -13.83 12.54
N ASP A 458 11.11 -13.93 11.67
CA ASP A 458 11.15 -13.36 10.32
C ASP A 458 11.36 -11.84 10.38
N PHE A 459 10.58 -11.14 11.21
CA PHE A 459 10.74 -9.69 11.41
C PHE A 459 12.17 -9.32 11.83
N LEU A 460 12.76 -10.05 12.78
CA LEU A 460 14.14 -9.82 13.24
C LEU A 460 15.15 -10.10 12.13
N ASN A 461 14.96 -11.16 11.34
CA ASN A 461 15.81 -11.47 10.20
C ASN A 461 15.77 -10.37 9.13
N ILE A 462 14.63 -9.72 8.93
CA ILE A 462 14.55 -8.61 7.96
C ILE A 462 15.14 -7.33 8.52
N TRP A 463 14.90 -7.04 9.79
CA TRP A 463 15.37 -5.81 10.40
C TRP A 463 16.90 -5.81 10.63
N LEU A 464 17.43 -6.90 11.17
CA LEU A 464 18.82 -7.04 11.60
C LEU A 464 19.66 -7.95 10.70
N GLY A 465 19.03 -8.66 9.75
CA GLY A 465 19.73 -9.60 8.89
C GLY A 465 20.75 -8.92 7.98
N LEU A 466 21.84 -9.64 7.82
CA LEU A 466 22.98 -9.34 6.98
C LEU A 466 22.80 -10.13 5.68
N SER A 467 22.81 -9.44 4.55
CA SER A 467 22.67 -10.08 3.24
C SER A 467 23.82 -9.67 2.34
N ASN A 468 24.28 -10.58 1.48
CA ASN A 468 25.41 -10.33 0.59
C ASN A 468 25.09 -9.30 -0.52
N GLU A 469 23.80 -9.10 -0.82
CA GLU A 469 23.35 -8.28 -1.96
C GLU A 469 22.68 -6.97 -1.56
N SER A 470 22.23 -6.81 -0.31
CA SER A 470 21.56 -5.59 0.17
C SER A 470 22.19 -5.06 1.45
N SER A 471 22.39 -3.73 1.50
CA SER A 471 22.93 -3.07 2.69
C SER A 471 22.00 -3.28 3.89
N LEU A 472 22.58 -3.42 5.08
CA LEU A 472 21.86 -3.51 6.34
C LEU A 472 20.71 -2.48 6.44
N ILE A 473 19.51 -2.99 6.76
CA ILE A 473 18.29 -2.18 6.97
C ILE A 473 18.39 -1.36 8.25
N PHE A 474 18.98 -1.95 9.30
CA PHE A 474 19.19 -1.27 10.56
C PHE A 474 20.06 -0.01 10.36
N ASN A 475 19.56 1.13 10.84
CA ASN A 475 20.29 2.38 10.87
C ASN A 475 20.15 3.01 12.26
N SER A 476 21.28 3.16 12.95
CA SER A 476 21.33 3.66 14.34
C SER A 476 20.83 5.10 14.49
N LEU A 477 20.82 5.90 13.41
CA LEU A 477 20.35 7.28 13.41
C LEU A 477 18.83 7.40 13.40
N TYR A 478 18.10 6.32 13.06
CA TYR A 478 16.65 6.38 12.99
C TYR A 478 15.99 6.25 14.37
N PRO A 479 15.02 7.12 14.71
CA PRO A 479 14.37 7.11 16.01
C PRO A 479 13.46 5.90 16.16
N GLY A 480 13.44 5.28 17.34
CA GLY A 480 12.52 4.17 17.67
C GLY A 480 13.17 2.79 17.71
N ASN A 481 14.43 2.62 17.30
CA ASN A 481 15.12 1.32 17.37
C ASN A 481 15.16 0.74 18.79
N GLU A 482 15.43 1.58 19.79
CA GLU A 482 15.42 1.17 21.19
C GLU A 482 14.04 0.66 21.63
N LEU A 483 12.97 1.33 21.19
CA LEU A 483 11.60 0.91 21.49
C LEU A 483 11.26 -0.42 20.82
N ILE A 484 11.74 -0.68 19.59
CA ILE A 484 11.52 -1.98 18.92
C ILE A 484 12.22 -3.10 19.71
N PHE A 485 13.47 -2.88 20.15
CA PHE A 485 14.19 -3.86 20.98
C PHE A 485 13.49 -4.13 22.32
N GLU A 486 13.04 -3.08 23.01
CA GLU A 486 12.28 -3.22 24.26
C GLU A 486 10.95 -3.96 24.03
N ALA A 487 10.23 -3.59 22.98
CA ALA A 487 8.94 -4.19 22.63
C ALA A 487 9.10 -5.66 22.20
N THR A 488 10.21 -6.02 21.55
CA THR A 488 10.58 -7.41 21.23
C THR A 488 10.76 -8.24 22.49
N SER A 489 11.51 -7.71 23.45
CA SER A 489 11.73 -8.36 24.74
C SER A 489 10.41 -8.54 25.51
N MET A 490 9.54 -7.51 25.50
CA MET A 490 8.21 -7.58 26.09
C MET A 490 7.32 -8.63 25.41
N LEU A 491 7.32 -8.72 24.08
CA LEU A 491 6.55 -9.72 23.34
C LEU A 491 7.02 -11.15 23.64
N LEU A 492 8.33 -11.39 23.63
CA LEU A 492 8.90 -12.69 24.00
C LEU A 492 8.55 -13.08 25.43
N SER A 493 8.56 -12.13 26.36
CA SER A 493 8.14 -12.37 27.75
C SER A 493 6.66 -12.72 27.84
N PHE A 494 5.81 -12.10 27.00
CA PHE A 494 4.39 -12.41 26.91
C PHE A 494 4.16 -13.82 26.36
N ILE A 495 4.81 -14.18 25.24
CA ILE A 495 4.76 -15.52 24.63
C ILE A 495 5.19 -16.57 25.65
N LYS A 496 6.36 -16.38 26.29
CA LYS A 496 6.87 -17.28 27.35
C LYS A 496 5.91 -17.43 28.52
N SER A 497 5.34 -16.33 29.02
CA SER A 497 4.40 -16.33 30.13
C SER A 497 3.11 -17.10 29.79
N LYS A 498 2.61 -16.94 28.56
CA LYS A 498 1.45 -17.67 28.06
C LYS A 498 1.76 -19.15 27.87
N ALA A 499 2.85 -19.49 27.20
CA ALA A 499 3.32 -20.86 27.02
C ALA A 499 3.51 -21.58 28.36
N THR A 500 4.15 -20.94 29.35
CA THR A 500 4.35 -21.50 30.70
C THR A 500 3.02 -21.79 31.41
N ARG A 501 2.03 -20.89 31.28
CA ARG A 501 0.69 -21.11 31.85
C ARG A 501 -0.02 -22.28 31.17
N THR A 502 0.11 -22.42 29.85
CA THR A 502 -0.48 -23.53 29.09
C THR A 502 0.20 -24.86 29.44
N HIS A 503 1.53 -24.88 29.53
CA HIS A 503 2.30 -26.02 30.00
C HIS A 503 1.84 -26.49 31.39
N ASN A 504 1.73 -25.58 32.36
CA ASN A 504 1.26 -25.91 33.71
C ASN A 504 -0.18 -26.43 33.75
N ARG A 505 -1.03 -26.04 32.79
CA ARG A 505 -2.38 -26.60 32.65
C ARG A 505 -2.34 -28.02 32.08
N LEU A 506 -1.50 -28.27 31.07
CA LEU A 506 -1.35 -29.59 30.46
C LEU A 506 -0.76 -30.63 31.42
N VAL A 507 0.29 -30.28 32.17
CA VAL A 507 0.88 -31.18 33.17
C VAL A 507 -0.15 -31.62 34.22
N ARG A 508 -1.02 -30.70 34.67
CA ARG A 508 -2.13 -31.02 35.60
C ARG A 508 -3.18 -31.94 34.99
N LEU A 509 -3.36 -31.92 33.68
CA LEU A 509 -4.29 -32.82 32.98
C LEU A 509 -3.70 -34.23 32.86
N ILE A 510 -2.39 -34.35 32.68
CA ILE A 510 -1.66 -35.62 32.67
C ILE A 510 -1.72 -36.30 34.04
N ASP A 511 -1.54 -35.53 35.12
CA ASP A 511 -1.60 -36.05 36.50
C ASP A 511 -3.05 -36.30 37.00
N GLY A 512 -4.07 -36.05 36.18
CA GLY A 512 -5.48 -36.18 36.53
C GLY A 512 -6.08 -37.57 36.31
N PRO A 513 -7.25 -37.88 36.90
CA PRO A 513 -7.88 -39.21 36.82
C PRO A 513 -8.57 -39.52 35.47
N TYR A 514 -8.44 -38.66 34.46
CA TYR A 514 -9.15 -38.80 33.19
C TYR A 514 -8.26 -39.41 32.11
N SER A 515 -8.77 -40.46 31.47
CA SER A 515 -8.22 -41.13 30.28
C SER A 515 -8.26 -40.20 29.07
N VAL A 516 -7.36 -39.22 29.01
CA VAL A 516 -7.07 -38.47 27.78
C VAL A 516 -5.98 -39.23 27.02
N ASP A 517 -6.00 -39.13 25.69
CA ASP A 517 -4.99 -39.71 24.80
C ASP A 517 -3.58 -39.19 25.17
N ALA A 518 -2.88 -39.96 26.00
CA ALA A 518 -1.68 -39.52 26.69
C ALA A 518 -0.56 -39.14 25.72
N GLU A 519 -0.54 -39.77 24.54
CA GLU A 519 0.45 -39.49 23.49
C GLU A 519 0.28 -38.09 22.91
N LYS A 520 -0.96 -37.70 22.54
CA LYS A 520 -1.25 -36.36 22.01
C LYS A 520 -0.98 -35.26 23.04
N VAL A 521 -1.32 -35.50 24.31
CA VAL A 521 -1.07 -34.53 25.39
C VAL A 521 0.43 -34.39 25.69
N ASN A 522 1.18 -35.49 25.68
CA ASN A 522 2.63 -35.46 25.84
C ASN A 522 3.32 -34.70 24.70
N GLN A 523 2.85 -34.87 23.46
CA GLN A 523 3.35 -34.12 22.30
C GLN A 523 3.11 -32.61 22.47
N LEU A 524 1.90 -32.20 22.85
CA LEU A 524 1.60 -30.77 23.10
C LEU A 524 2.45 -30.20 24.25
N VAL A 525 2.75 -30.99 25.28
CA VAL A 525 3.67 -30.59 26.35
C VAL A 525 5.09 -30.36 25.84
N THR A 526 5.60 -31.24 24.96
CA THR A 526 6.93 -31.06 24.36
C THR A 526 6.98 -29.85 23.45
N ASP A 527 5.93 -29.59 22.67
CA ASP A 527 5.87 -28.48 21.72
C ASP A 527 5.83 -27.13 22.48
N ILE A 528 4.98 -27.00 23.49
CA ILE A 528 4.90 -25.79 24.32
C ILE A 528 6.18 -25.57 25.14
N ASN A 529 6.83 -26.62 25.62
CA ASN A 529 8.14 -26.50 26.27
C ASN A 529 9.21 -26.01 25.32
N THR A 530 9.18 -26.47 24.07
CA THR A 530 10.07 -26.01 23.01
C THR A 530 9.85 -24.51 22.74
N ILE A 531 8.60 -24.06 22.63
CA ILE A 531 8.27 -22.64 22.50
C ILE A 531 8.77 -21.82 23.69
N CYS A 532 8.61 -22.31 24.93
CA CYS A 532 9.14 -21.65 26.14
C CYS A 532 10.66 -21.50 26.08
N LYS A 533 11.37 -22.58 25.74
CA LYS A 533 12.84 -22.60 25.66
C LYS A 533 13.33 -21.67 24.55
N ASN A 534 12.73 -21.75 23.37
CA ASN A 534 13.12 -20.95 22.20
C ASN A 534 12.84 -19.46 22.42
N SER A 535 11.71 -19.10 23.03
CA SER A 535 11.38 -17.70 23.33
C SER A 535 12.37 -17.07 24.32
N ASP A 536 12.81 -17.82 25.32
CA ASP A 536 13.78 -17.35 26.31
C ASP A 536 15.19 -17.27 25.75
N MET A 537 15.57 -18.23 24.90
CA MET A 537 16.83 -18.19 24.14
C MET A 537 16.86 -16.99 23.18
N LEU A 538 15.80 -16.78 22.40
CA LEU A 538 15.68 -15.64 21.49
C LEU A 538 15.74 -14.31 22.24
N MET A 539 15.16 -14.22 23.44
CA MET A 539 15.26 -13.04 24.30
C MET A 539 16.72 -12.72 24.66
N LYS A 540 17.53 -13.73 24.99
CA LYS A 540 18.97 -13.55 25.24
C LYS A 540 19.72 -13.11 23.99
N CYS A 541 19.41 -13.68 22.83
CA CYS A 541 20.00 -13.25 21.56
C CYS A 541 19.65 -11.78 21.26
N VAL A 542 18.40 -11.37 21.45
CA VAL A 542 17.95 -9.98 21.26
C VAL A 542 18.65 -9.04 22.21
N ASP A 543 18.88 -9.41 23.48
CA ASP A 543 19.64 -8.59 24.44
C ASP A 543 21.11 -8.39 24.02
N ILE A 544 21.76 -9.43 23.47
CA ILE A 544 23.13 -9.35 22.94
C ILE A 544 23.16 -8.44 21.70
N LEU A 545 22.25 -8.66 20.76
CA LEU A 545 22.15 -7.87 19.53
C LEU A 545 21.81 -6.40 19.83
N ARG A 546 20.95 -6.13 20.82
CA ARG A 546 20.68 -4.78 21.32
C ARG A 546 21.96 -4.11 21.82
N GLY A 547 22.81 -4.85 22.53
CA GLY A 547 24.11 -4.36 23.01
C GLY A 547 25.02 -3.90 21.88
N TYR A 548 25.06 -4.66 20.79
CA TYR A 548 25.84 -4.36 19.58
C TYR A 548 25.24 -3.19 18.78
N PHE A 549 24.00 -3.33 18.32
CA PHE A 549 23.37 -2.38 17.40
C PHE A 549 23.10 -0.99 17.98
N LEU A 550 22.87 -0.89 19.30
CA LEU A 550 22.69 0.40 19.98
C LEU A 550 24.00 0.94 20.60
N ASP A 551 25.11 0.22 20.44
CA ASP A 551 26.41 0.55 21.05
C ASP A 551 26.33 0.87 22.56
N ASN A 552 25.51 0.09 23.28
CA ASN A 552 25.29 0.30 24.71
C ASN A 552 26.45 -0.20 25.59
N GLY A 553 27.47 -0.80 24.97
CA GLY A 553 28.70 -1.27 25.61
C GLY A 553 28.54 -2.43 26.60
N LYS A 554 27.33 -2.99 26.76
CA LYS A 554 27.02 -4.03 27.73
C LYS A 554 26.80 -5.37 27.03
N PHE A 555 27.62 -6.36 27.38
CA PHE A 555 27.36 -7.75 27.04
C PHE A 555 26.37 -8.34 28.03
N THR A 556 25.38 -9.08 27.53
CA THR A 556 24.40 -9.77 28.36
C THR A 556 24.76 -11.25 28.43
N PRO A 557 25.01 -11.82 29.62
CA PRO A 557 25.32 -13.24 29.74
C PRO A 557 24.12 -14.10 29.31
N TYR A 558 24.42 -15.18 28.60
CA TYR A 558 23.42 -16.07 27.99
C TYR A 558 23.15 -17.37 28.77
N PHE A 559 23.63 -17.47 30.02
CA PHE A 559 23.27 -18.58 30.92
C PHE A 559 21.73 -18.65 31.10
N PRO A 560 21.12 -19.85 31.09
CA PRO A 560 21.70 -21.20 31.16
C PRO A 560 22.01 -21.89 29.82
N TYR A 561 21.98 -21.18 28.70
CA TYR A 561 22.18 -21.77 27.37
C TYR A 561 23.66 -21.97 27.03
N SER A 562 23.93 -22.94 26.17
CA SER A 562 25.28 -23.14 25.62
C SER A 562 25.60 -22.09 24.56
N GLU A 563 26.89 -21.81 24.38
CA GLU A 563 27.43 -20.97 23.32
C GLU A 563 26.99 -21.45 21.94
N ASN A 564 26.85 -22.77 21.77
CA ASN A 564 26.41 -23.43 20.55
C ASN A 564 24.93 -23.22 20.20
N GLU A 565 24.06 -23.14 21.21
CA GLU A 565 22.64 -22.86 21.00
C GLU A 565 22.45 -21.37 20.64
N ILE A 566 23.12 -20.48 21.37
CA ILE A 566 23.04 -19.04 21.16
C ILE A 566 23.65 -18.63 19.82
N SER A 567 24.80 -19.19 19.44
CA SER A 567 25.43 -18.90 18.15
C SER A 567 24.54 -19.31 16.98
N ARG A 568 23.87 -20.48 17.05
CA ARG A 568 22.90 -20.90 16.04
C ARG A 568 21.76 -19.90 15.90
N THR A 569 21.16 -19.48 17.00
CA THR A 569 20.00 -18.56 16.95
C THR A 569 20.40 -17.17 16.51
N ILE A 570 21.57 -16.66 16.94
CA ILE A 570 22.10 -15.39 16.43
C ILE A 570 22.33 -15.47 14.92
N LEU A 571 22.93 -16.56 14.42
CA LEU A 571 23.14 -16.74 12.99
C LEU A 571 21.82 -16.90 12.21
N GLN A 572 20.78 -17.49 12.78
CA GLN A 572 19.45 -17.53 12.15
C GLN A 572 18.81 -16.13 11.99
N ILE A 573 19.11 -15.21 12.92
CA ILE A 573 18.66 -13.82 12.83
C ILE A 573 19.53 -13.05 11.84
N LEU A 574 20.86 -13.18 11.95
CA LEU A 574 21.81 -12.38 11.18
C LEU A 574 22.01 -12.89 9.76
N LEU A 575 21.90 -14.19 9.49
CA LEU A 575 22.12 -14.76 8.16
C LEU A 575 20.86 -15.50 7.71
N CYS A 576 20.43 -15.24 6.47
CA CYS A 576 19.53 -16.19 5.79
C CYS A 576 20.33 -17.47 5.46
N GLU A 577 19.67 -18.63 5.46
CA GLU A 577 20.26 -19.97 5.26
C GLU A 577 21.11 -20.15 3.99
N SER A 578 21.17 -19.14 3.11
CA SER A 578 21.91 -19.12 1.84
C SER A 578 23.09 -18.12 1.78
N CYS A 579 23.43 -17.42 2.87
CA CYS A 579 24.46 -16.37 2.85
C CYS A 579 25.65 -16.70 3.78
N TYR A 580 26.60 -17.50 3.28
CA TYR A 580 27.88 -17.78 3.94
C TYR A 580 29.04 -17.15 3.14
N ALA A 581 28.93 -15.85 2.80
CA ALA A 581 30.05 -15.12 2.19
C ALA A 581 30.62 -14.12 3.20
N SER A 582 31.81 -13.58 2.92
CA SER A 582 32.42 -12.57 3.78
C SER A 582 31.48 -11.38 3.99
N ASN A 583 31.15 -11.12 5.25
CA ASN A 583 30.22 -10.07 5.63
C ASN A 583 30.91 -9.15 6.63
N ARG A 584 31.15 -7.91 6.21
CA ARG A 584 31.87 -6.92 7.00
C ARG A 584 31.17 -6.62 8.33
N GLU A 585 29.85 -6.51 8.33
CA GLU A 585 29.08 -6.27 9.54
C GLU A 585 29.13 -7.47 10.52
N LEU A 586 29.16 -8.70 10.00
CA LEU A 586 29.38 -9.89 10.84
C LEU A 586 30.78 -9.88 11.46
N ASN A 587 31.79 -9.50 10.68
CA ASN A 587 33.16 -9.33 11.14
C ASN A 587 33.27 -8.26 12.24
N ASP A 588 32.62 -7.11 12.05
CA ASP A 588 32.53 -6.05 13.06
C ASP A 588 31.83 -6.54 14.33
N PHE A 589 30.79 -7.38 14.21
CA PHE A 589 30.12 -7.99 15.36
C PHE A 589 31.01 -8.97 16.13
N LEU A 590 31.81 -9.78 15.43
CA LEU A 590 32.77 -10.70 16.04
C LEU A 590 33.88 -9.95 16.79
N LEU A 591 34.41 -8.88 16.17
CA LEU A 591 35.37 -7.99 16.82
C LEU A 591 34.76 -7.32 18.05
N TRP A 592 33.51 -6.83 17.95
CA TRP A 592 32.80 -6.24 19.08
C TRP A 592 32.65 -7.22 20.26
N LEU A 593 32.40 -8.52 20.00
CA LEU A 593 32.36 -9.55 21.05
C LEU A 593 33.73 -9.80 21.68
N TYR A 594 34.78 -9.83 20.86
CA TYR A 594 36.17 -9.99 21.31
C TYR A 594 36.62 -8.82 22.21
N GLU A 595 36.34 -7.58 21.80
CA GLU A 595 36.73 -6.36 22.51
C GLU A 595 36.11 -6.23 23.92
N ARG A 596 35.05 -6.98 24.23
CA ARG A 596 34.47 -7.00 25.59
C ARG A 596 35.42 -7.61 26.63
N GLY A 597 36.34 -8.49 26.22
CA GLY A 597 37.30 -9.13 27.12
C GLY A 597 36.68 -10.09 28.14
N GLU A 598 35.41 -10.45 28.00
CA GLU A 598 34.73 -11.44 28.84
C GLU A 598 34.89 -12.84 28.23
N LEU A 599 35.17 -13.86 29.06
CA LEU A 599 35.36 -15.24 28.57
C LEU A 599 34.14 -15.74 27.77
N ALA A 600 32.93 -15.46 28.27
CA ALA A 600 31.69 -15.89 27.62
C ALA A 600 31.46 -15.22 26.25
N SER A 601 31.90 -13.98 26.07
CA SER A 601 31.79 -13.27 24.79
C SER A 601 32.80 -13.80 23.77
N LEU A 602 34.02 -14.12 24.21
CA LEU A 602 35.04 -14.78 23.40
C LEU A 602 34.59 -16.17 22.93
N GLU A 603 34.10 -17.01 23.84
CA GLU A 603 33.58 -18.35 23.51
C GLU A 603 32.43 -18.27 22.51
N LEU A 604 31.55 -17.28 22.65
CA LEU A 604 30.47 -17.03 21.70
C LEU A 604 31.01 -16.58 20.34
N ALA A 605 31.96 -15.63 20.30
CA ALA A 605 32.59 -15.16 19.06
C ALA A 605 33.25 -16.31 18.30
N GLN A 606 34.01 -17.16 19.00
CA GLN A 606 34.62 -18.36 18.44
C GLN A 606 33.56 -19.33 17.88
N SER A 607 32.45 -19.56 18.60
CA SER A 607 31.37 -20.45 18.14
C SER A 607 30.67 -19.91 16.88
N ILE A 608 30.45 -18.59 16.81
CA ILE A 608 29.85 -17.93 15.63
C ILE A 608 30.81 -17.97 14.45
N PHE A 609 32.09 -17.63 14.64
CA PHE A 609 33.11 -17.66 13.60
C PHE A 609 33.20 -19.05 12.95
N LYS A 610 33.33 -20.10 13.76
CA LYS A 610 33.40 -21.48 13.24
C LYS A 610 32.18 -21.85 12.41
N ARG A 611 30.98 -21.51 12.88
CA ARG A 611 29.75 -21.84 12.15
C ARG A 611 29.54 -21.02 10.88
N ALA A 612 30.01 -19.78 10.85
CA ALA A 612 29.88 -18.91 9.70
C ALA A 612 30.94 -19.20 8.63
N TYR A 613 32.14 -19.63 9.04
CA TYR A 613 33.32 -19.67 8.16
C TYR A 613 34.06 -21.03 8.07
N ASP A 614 33.93 -21.98 9.01
CA ASP A 614 34.69 -23.26 8.95
C ASP A 614 34.19 -24.22 7.85
N ASP A 615 32.96 -24.08 7.35
CA ASP A 615 32.37 -25.00 6.36
C ASP A 615 32.82 -24.72 4.90
N HIS A 616 33.73 -23.77 4.68
CA HIS A 616 34.18 -23.37 3.35
C HIS A 616 35.72 -23.32 3.27
N ASP A 617 36.31 -24.29 2.56
CA ASP A 617 37.76 -24.48 2.40
C ASP A 617 38.50 -23.35 1.62
N GLU A 618 37.81 -22.31 1.14
CA GLU A 618 38.37 -21.26 0.29
C GLU A 618 37.74 -19.87 0.58
N PHE A 619 38.18 -19.20 1.64
CA PHE A 619 37.99 -17.75 1.77
C PHE A 619 39.35 -17.05 1.60
N ASP A 620 39.63 -16.56 0.38
CA ASP A 620 40.74 -15.64 0.08
C ASP A 620 40.39 -14.21 0.56
N ASP A 621 40.02 -14.04 1.84
CA ASP A 621 39.71 -12.73 2.43
C ASP A 621 40.61 -12.47 3.64
N ASP A 622 41.61 -11.60 3.44
CA ASP A 622 42.62 -11.23 4.45
C ASP A 622 41.96 -10.77 5.78
N ASP A 623 40.77 -10.14 5.71
CA ASP A 623 40.04 -9.66 6.89
C ASP A 623 39.49 -10.83 7.74
N ILE A 624 39.08 -11.94 7.12
CA ILE A 624 38.59 -13.15 7.83
C ILE A 624 39.76 -13.86 8.53
N GLU A 625 40.91 -13.96 7.85
CA GLU A 625 42.11 -14.58 8.42
C GLU A 625 42.63 -13.80 9.63
N GLU A 626 42.63 -12.46 9.57
CA GLU A 626 43.01 -11.60 10.70
C GLU A 626 42.09 -11.81 11.91
N ILE A 627 40.77 -11.85 11.69
CA ILE A 627 39.80 -12.11 12.77
C ILE A 627 39.96 -13.52 13.33
N GLY A 628 40.21 -14.51 12.47
CA GLY A 628 40.52 -15.88 12.90
C GLY A 628 41.73 -15.93 13.82
N CYS A 629 42.81 -15.23 13.47
CA CYS A 629 44.01 -15.13 14.31
C CYS A 629 43.75 -14.43 15.65
N LEU A 630 42.89 -13.40 15.68
CA LEU A 630 42.52 -12.69 16.91
C LEU A 630 41.67 -13.55 17.84
N LEU A 631 40.72 -14.31 17.29
CA LEU A 631 39.81 -15.17 18.05
C LEU A 631 40.47 -16.48 18.50
N PHE A 632 41.46 -16.98 17.76
CA PHE A 632 42.19 -18.23 18.04
C PHE A 632 43.71 -17.99 18.09
N PRO A 633 44.22 -17.26 19.11
CA PRO A 633 45.63 -16.91 19.23
C PRO A 633 46.57 -18.07 19.56
#